data_AF-A0A1F7U0T5-F1
#
_entry.id   AF-A0A1F7U0T5-F1
#
_cell.length_a   1.000
_cell.length_b   1.000
_cell.length_c   1.000
_cell.angle_alpha   90.00
_cell.angle_beta   90.00
_cell.angle_gamma   90.00
#
_symmetry.space_group_name_H-M   'P 1'
#
loop_
_entity.id
_entity.type
_entity.pdbx_description
1 polymer ?
#
loop_
_entity_poly.entity_id
_entity_poly.type
_entity_poly.pdbx_seq_one_letter_code
_entity_poly.pdbx_strand_id
1 'polypeptide(L)'
;MLLGMSQSDIADRIGVSRTFVSKIELGRVGLVEATADATLKKLAKALQLDPDTLRQVRPKRKIANKPRTEGTLSALLTARRVELGLSQATIATRAGVAKSTVSDIERNGGSLDSLIKVANALDLDLDVKPKK
;
A
#
# COMPACT_ATOMS: atom_id res chain seq x y z
N MET A 1 19.57 8.97 -16.34
CA MET A 1 20.67 9.08 -15.37
C MET A 1 20.48 10.37 -14.60
N LEU A 2 19.98 10.30 -13.36
CA LEU A 2 20.05 11.46 -12.46
C LEU A 2 21.52 11.60 -12.00
N LEU A 3 22.13 12.78 -12.18
CA LEU A 3 23.43 13.15 -11.61
C LEU A 3 24.69 12.43 -12.15
N GLY A 4 24.62 11.77 -13.31
CA GLY A 4 25.80 11.14 -13.94
C GLY A 4 26.30 9.86 -13.25
N MET A 5 25.55 9.34 -12.28
CA MET A 5 25.82 8.03 -11.65
C MET A 5 25.09 6.91 -12.39
N SER A 6 25.70 5.73 -12.45
CA SER A 6 25.01 4.53 -12.94
C SER A 6 24.04 4.00 -11.89
N GLN A 7 23.06 3.20 -12.32
CA GLN A 7 22.13 2.51 -11.40
C GLN A 7 22.87 1.61 -10.40
N SER A 8 24.02 1.06 -10.78
CA SER A 8 24.86 0.21 -9.94
C SER A 8 25.54 1.03 -8.84
N ASP A 9 26.09 2.20 -9.19
CA ASP A 9 26.71 3.10 -8.21
C ASP A 9 25.72 3.56 -7.14
N ILE A 10 24.49 3.83 -7.55
CA ILE A 10 23.40 4.20 -6.64
C ILE A 10 23.03 3.01 -5.74
N ALA A 11 22.92 1.82 -6.32
CA ALA A 11 22.59 0.58 -5.62
C ALA A 11 23.60 0.26 -4.52
N ASP A 12 24.89 0.33 -4.82
CA ASP A 12 25.99 0.07 -3.89
C ASP A 12 25.99 1.08 -2.74
N ARG A 13 25.76 2.38 -3.04
CA ARG A 13 25.70 3.44 -2.02
C ARG A 13 24.55 3.30 -1.04
N ILE A 14 23.41 2.74 -1.47
CA ILE A 14 22.22 2.59 -0.62
C ILE A 14 22.03 1.15 -0.09
N GLY A 15 22.91 0.23 -0.47
CA GLY A 15 22.86 -1.17 -0.05
C GLY A 15 21.62 -1.90 -0.55
N VAL A 16 21.23 -1.71 -1.81
CA VAL A 16 20.12 -2.41 -2.47
C VAL A 16 20.57 -2.95 -3.82
N SER A 17 19.77 -3.78 -4.48
CA SER A 17 20.12 -4.28 -5.81
C SER A 17 19.94 -3.22 -6.90
N ARG A 18 20.76 -3.28 -7.97
CA ARG A 18 20.56 -2.48 -9.19
C ARG A 18 19.14 -2.61 -9.75
N THR A 19 18.57 -3.82 -9.72
CA THR A 19 17.18 -4.08 -10.14
C THR A 19 16.17 -3.30 -9.30
N PHE A 20 16.42 -3.12 -8.00
CA PHE A 20 15.58 -2.30 -7.14
C PHE A 20 15.66 -0.83 -7.52
N VAL A 21 16.87 -0.30 -7.78
CA VAL A 21 17.07 1.07 -8.29
C VAL A 21 16.33 1.28 -9.62
N SER A 22 16.44 0.34 -10.56
CA SER A 22 15.71 0.40 -11.84
C SER A 22 14.19 0.42 -11.64
N LYS A 23 13.65 -0.37 -10.70
CA LYS A 23 12.21 -0.33 -10.37
C LYS A 23 11.81 1.02 -9.77
N ILE A 24 12.67 1.68 -9.00
CA ILE A 24 12.42 3.02 -8.45
C ILE A 24 12.35 4.04 -9.60
N GLU A 25 13.35 4.06 -10.49
CA GLU A 25 13.41 4.97 -11.64
C GLU A 25 12.21 4.81 -12.58
N LEU A 26 11.72 3.59 -12.76
CA LEU A 26 10.53 3.28 -13.55
C LEU A 26 9.21 3.55 -12.81
N GLY A 27 9.26 4.05 -11.56
CA GLY A 27 8.07 4.31 -10.74
C GLY A 27 7.31 3.06 -10.31
N ARG A 28 7.95 1.87 -10.34
CA ARG A 28 7.34 0.56 -10.08
C ARG A 28 7.48 0.08 -8.64
N VAL A 29 8.15 0.84 -7.77
CA VAL A 29 8.22 0.52 -6.33
C VAL A 29 7.11 1.22 -5.58
N GLY A 30 6.10 0.46 -5.16
CA GLY A 30 5.14 0.89 -4.16
C GLY A 30 5.80 0.85 -2.78
N LEU A 31 6.51 1.92 -2.41
CA LEU A 31 7.10 2.04 -1.09
C LEU A 31 5.98 1.93 -0.03
N VAL A 32 5.97 0.88 0.78
CA VAL A 32 5.06 0.75 1.94
C VAL A 32 5.43 1.87 2.91
N GLU A 33 4.46 2.57 3.48
CA GLU A 33 4.67 3.80 4.27
C GLU A 33 5.84 3.72 5.28
N ALA A 34 5.99 2.58 5.97
CA ALA A 34 7.08 2.34 6.92
C ALA A 34 8.45 2.02 6.27
N THR A 35 8.50 1.26 5.17
CA THR A 35 9.76 0.95 4.46
C THR A 35 10.17 2.06 3.49
N ALA A 36 9.21 2.92 3.13
CA ALA A 36 9.40 4.11 2.33
C ALA A 36 10.40 5.04 2.99
N ASP A 37 10.25 5.31 4.27
CA ASP A 37 11.05 6.33 4.96
C ASP A 37 12.52 5.91 5.12
N ALA A 38 12.79 4.64 5.43
CA ALA A 38 14.17 4.14 5.49
C ALA A 38 14.85 4.16 4.11
N THR A 39 14.13 3.72 3.07
CA THR A 39 14.63 3.71 1.69
C THR A 39 14.82 5.13 1.16
N LEU A 40 13.88 6.03 1.47
CA LEU A 40 13.89 7.42 1.04
C LEU A 40 15.01 8.21 1.70
N LYS A 41 15.29 8.00 3.00
CA LYS A 41 16.47 8.58 3.66
C LYS A 41 17.78 8.13 3.01
N LYS A 42 17.90 6.85 2.66
CA LYS A 42 19.08 6.33 1.95
C LYS A 42 19.21 6.93 0.56
N LEU A 43 18.11 7.07 -0.17
CA LEU A 43 18.08 7.76 -1.48
C LEU A 43 18.45 9.23 -1.36
N ALA A 44 17.90 9.97 -0.39
CA ALA A 44 18.26 11.36 -0.14
C ALA A 44 19.76 11.50 0.13
N LYS A 45 20.31 10.62 0.97
CA LYS A 45 21.76 10.57 1.22
C LYS A 45 22.58 10.29 -0.05
N ALA A 46 22.18 9.32 -0.87
CA ALA A 46 22.91 8.98 -2.08
C ALA A 46 22.82 10.06 -3.17
N LEU A 47 21.67 10.72 -3.27
CA LEU A 47 21.42 11.83 -4.20
C LEU A 47 21.84 13.19 -3.66
N GLN A 48 22.32 13.26 -2.41
CA GLN A 48 22.65 14.50 -1.70
C GLN A 48 21.49 15.51 -1.67
N LEU A 49 20.27 14.99 -1.48
CA LEU A 49 19.05 15.77 -1.38
C LEU A 49 18.51 15.73 0.05
N ASP A 50 17.74 16.75 0.40
CA ASP A 50 16.94 16.75 1.61
C ASP A 50 15.84 15.66 1.52
N PRO A 51 15.71 14.76 2.53
CA PRO A 51 14.62 13.79 2.58
C PRO A 51 13.22 14.39 2.43
N ASP A 52 12.99 15.60 2.95
CA ASP A 52 11.69 16.28 2.88
C ASP A 52 11.38 16.74 1.45
N THR A 53 12.38 17.10 0.66
CA THR A 53 12.21 17.36 -0.78
C THR A 53 11.72 16.11 -1.50
N LEU A 54 12.30 14.94 -1.21
CA LEU A 54 11.88 13.66 -1.79
C LEU A 54 10.47 13.24 -1.34
N ARG A 55 10.08 13.56 -0.11
CA ARG A 55 8.72 13.31 0.40
C ARG A 55 7.67 14.13 -0.34
N GLN A 56 7.97 15.39 -0.64
CA GLN A 56 7.04 16.30 -1.33
C GLN A 56 6.76 15.89 -2.79
N VAL A 57 7.77 15.37 -3.50
CA VAL A 57 7.64 14.91 -4.89
C VAL A 57 7.12 13.48 -5.01
N ARG A 58 6.96 12.77 -3.87
CA ARG A 58 6.50 11.38 -3.88
C ARG A 58 5.08 11.32 -4.48
N PRO A 59 4.86 10.55 -5.56
CA PRO A 59 3.53 10.42 -6.14
C PRO A 59 2.58 9.83 -5.09
N LYS A 60 1.48 10.53 -4.82
CA LYS A 60 0.41 10.04 -3.95
C LYS A 60 -0.04 8.69 -4.50
N ARG A 61 0.01 7.66 -3.66
CA ARG A 61 -0.39 6.31 -4.08
C ARG A 61 -1.85 6.37 -4.53
N LYS A 62 -2.12 6.08 -5.80
CA LYS A 62 -3.50 5.99 -6.30
C LYS A 62 -4.21 4.86 -5.53
N ILE A 63 -5.15 5.23 -4.68
CA ILE A 63 -6.04 4.27 -4.05
C ILE A 63 -7.02 3.82 -5.15
N ALA A 64 -7.23 2.52 -5.28
CA ALA A 64 -8.32 2.02 -6.11
C ALA A 64 -9.63 2.41 -5.40
N ASN A 65 -10.31 3.43 -5.96
CA ASN A 65 -11.41 4.12 -5.30
C ASN A 65 -12.80 3.55 -5.63
N LYS A 66 -12.89 2.62 -6.59
CA LYS A 66 -14.17 2.08 -7.03
C LYS A 66 -14.36 0.62 -6.60
N PRO A 67 -15.47 0.29 -5.92
CA PRO A 67 -15.93 -1.09 -5.80
C PRO A 67 -16.03 -1.77 -7.17
N ARG A 68 -15.61 -3.03 -7.27
CA ARG A 68 -15.77 -3.77 -8.54
C ARG A 68 -17.19 -4.25 -8.79
N THR A 69 -17.99 -4.38 -7.74
CA THR A 69 -19.37 -4.84 -7.80
C THR A 69 -20.18 -3.94 -6.88
N GLU A 70 -21.13 -3.19 -7.42
CA GLU A 70 -21.99 -2.29 -6.63
C GLU A 70 -23.05 -3.10 -5.86
N GLY A 71 -23.50 -2.60 -4.70
CA GLY A 71 -24.56 -3.24 -3.91
C GLY A 71 -24.17 -4.47 -3.07
N THR A 72 -22.88 -4.81 -2.97
CA THR A 72 -22.39 -5.96 -2.19
C THR A 72 -21.74 -5.52 -0.87
N LEU A 73 -21.62 -6.45 0.09
CA LEU A 73 -20.91 -6.19 1.35
C LEU A 73 -19.44 -5.81 1.10
N SER A 74 -18.79 -6.45 0.13
CA SER A 74 -17.43 -6.08 -0.29
C SER A 74 -17.35 -4.65 -0.84
N ALA A 75 -18.42 -4.17 -1.49
CA ALA A 75 -18.52 -2.79 -1.96
C ALA A 75 -18.56 -1.81 -0.81
N LEU A 76 -19.33 -2.11 0.24
CA LEU A 76 -19.41 -1.29 1.45
C LEU A 76 -18.05 -1.22 2.15
N LEU A 77 -17.37 -2.37 2.32
CA LEU A 77 -16.01 -2.40 2.90
C LEU A 77 -15.02 -1.59 2.05
N THR A 78 -15.09 -1.71 0.72
CA THR A 78 -14.25 -0.94 -0.21
C THR A 78 -14.52 0.56 -0.07
N ALA A 79 -15.79 0.96 -0.07
CA ALA A 79 -16.20 2.35 0.05
C ALA A 79 -15.73 2.96 1.37
N ARG A 80 -15.94 2.25 2.49
CA ARG A 80 -15.50 2.70 3.81
C ARG A 80 -13.99 2.84 3.89
N ARG A 81 -13.23 1.88 3.35
CA ARG A 81 -11.76 1.97 3.29
C ARG A 81 -11.30 3.21 2.51
N VAL A 82 -11.95 3.48 1.38
CA VAL A 82 -11.60 4.62 0.50
C VAL A 82 -11.97 5.95 1.15
N GLU A 83 -13.14 6.04 1.81
CA GLU A 83 -13.58 7.19 2.59
C GLU A 83 -12.56 7.56 3.68
N LEU A 84 -12.02 6.55 4.37
CA LEU A 84 -10.97 6.72 5.38
C LEU A 84 -9.57 7.00 4.78
N GLY A 85 -9.44 7.08 3.46
CA GLY A 85 -8.16 7.31 2.77
C GLY A 85 -7.17 6.14 2.93
N LEU A 86 -7.64 4.95 3.28
CA LEU A 86 -6.80 3.82 3.64
C LEU A 86 -6.40 2.98 2.43
N SER A 87 -5.16 2.52 2.48
CA SER A 87 -4.61 1.56 1.53
C SER A 87 -5.04 0.13 1.89
N GLN A 88 -5.19 -0.77 0.90
CA GLN A 88 -5.43 -2.20 1.17
C GLN A 88 -4.38 -2.82 2.11
N ALA A 89 -3.12 -2.38 2.04
CA ALA A 89 -2.06 -2.87 2.92
C ALA A 89 -2.21 -2.32 4.35
N THR A 90 -2.69 -1.08 4.47
CA THR A 90 -2.91 -0.43 5.76
C THR A 90 -4.03 -1.13 6.51
N ILE A 91 -5.16 -1.41 5.84
CA ILE A 91 -6.25 -2.15 6.48
C ILE A 91 -5.89 -3.60 6.76
N ALA A 92 -5.13 -4.26 5.86
CA ALA A 92 -4.66 -5.63 6.07
C ALA A 92 -3.81 -5.73 7.35
N THR A 93 -2.93 -4.76 7.57
CA THR A 93 -2.11 -4.68 8.78
C THR A 93 -2.97 -4.50 10.03
N ARG A 94 -3.97 -3.59 9.99
CA ARG A 94 -4.89 -3.38 11.12
C ARG A 94 -5.75 -4.61 11.43
N ALA A 95 -6.21 -5.30 10.40
CA ALA A 95 -7.04 -6.51 10.53
C ALA A 95 -6.24 -7.79 10.82
N GLY A 96 -4.90 -7.73 10.81
CA GLY A 96 -4.04 -8.91 10.99
C GLY A 96 -4.16 -9.95 9.88
N VAL A 97 -4.41 -9.52 8.63
CA VAL A 97 -4.57 -10.40 7.46
C VAL A 97 -3.58 -10.04 6.35
N ALA A 98 -3.44 -10.92 5.35
CA ALA A 98 -2.63 -10.61 4.19
C ALA A 98 -3.31 -9.55 3.29
N LYS A 99 -2.51 -8.72 2.63
CA LYS A 99 -3.01 -7.74 1.64
C LYS A 99 -3.75 -8.42 0.47
N SER A 100 -3.35 -9.64 0.08
CA SER A 100 -4.08 -10.45 -0.89
C SER A 100 -5.49 -10.77 -0.40
N THR A 101 -5.65 -11.15 0.87
CA THR A 101 -6.95 -11.42 1.49
C THR A 101 -7.90 -10.22 1.39
N VAL A 102 -7.43 -9.00 1.69
CA VAL A 102 -8.23 -7.78 1.50
C VAL A 102 -8.60 -7.58 0.03
N SER A 103 -7.64 -7.81 -0.87
CA SER A 103 -7.87 -7.73 -2.32
C SER A 103 -8.95 -8.70 -2.80
N ASP A 104 -8.98 -9.91 -2.23
CA ASP A 104 -9.95 -10.95 -2.57
C ASP A 104 -11.32 -10.63 -1.97
N ILE A 105 -11.38 -10.15 -0.72
CA ILE A 105 -12.62 -9.66 -0.10
C ILE A 105 -13.27 -8.57 -0.95
N GLU A 106 -12.51 -7.57 -1.40
CA GLU A 106 -13.00 -6.48 -2.27
C GLU A 106 -13.45 -6.97 -3.67
N ARG A 107 -13.21 -8.24 -4.00
CA ARG A 107 -13.67 -8.92 -5.21
C ARG A 107 -14.79 -9.94 -4.94
N ASN A 108 -15.41 -9.91 -3.76
CA ASN A 108 -16.38 -10.89 -3.28
C ASN A 108 -15.81 -12.30 -3.04
N GLY A 109 -14.52 -12.41 -2.74
CA GLY A 109 -13.85 -13.64 -2.30
C GLY A 109 -13.52 -13.65 -0.81
N GLY A 110 -12.80 -14.68 -0.37
CA GLY A 110 -12.33 -14.82 1.01
C GLY A 110 -13.32 -15.50 1.96
N SER A 111 -12.85 -15.77 3.18
CA SER A 111 -13.66 -16.40 4.23
C SER A 111 -14.46 -15.37 5.04
N LEU A 112 -15.57 -15.81 5.65
CA LEU A 112 -16.37 -14.98 6.55
C LEU A 112 -15.53 -14.41 7.71
N ASP A 113 -14.61 -15.20 8.28
CA ASP A 113 -13.68 -14.74 9.32
C ASP A 113 -12.80 -13.58 8.85
N SER A 114 -12.21 -13.69 7.66
CA SER A 114 -11.39 -12.60 7.10
C SER A 114 -12.22 -11.35 6.82
N LEU A 115 -13.47 -11.53 6.39
CA LEU A 115 -14.39 -10.44 6.14
C LEU A 115 -14.76 -9.71 7.43
N ILE A 116 -15.07 -10.44 8.51
CA ILE A 116 -15.36 -9.87 9.84
C ILE A 116 -14.15 -9.11 10.38
N LYS A 117 -12.94 -9.67 10.28
CA LYS A 117 -11.69 -8.99 10.70
C LYS A 117 -11.49 -7.66 9.98
N VAL A 118 -11.72 -7.64 8.65
CA VAL A 118 -11.58 -6.42 7.85
C VAL A 118 -12.69 -5.42 8.19
N ALA A 119 -13.92 -5.87 8.43
CA ALA A 119 -15.03 -5.00 8.84
C ALA A 119 -14.78 -4.34 10.20
N ASN A 120 -14.36 -5.13 11.20
CA ASN A 120 -14.00 -4.62 12.52
C ASN A 120 -12.85 -3.61 12.45
N ALA A 121 -11.84 -3.86 11.61
CA ALA A 121 -10.72 -2.93 11.40
C ALA A 121 -11.12 -1.64 10.66
N LEU A 122 -12.31 -1.61 10.04
CA LEU A 122 -12.94 -0.44 9.42
C LEU A 122 -13.99 0.22 10.31
N ASP A 123 -14.08 -0.20 11.58
CA ASP A 123 -15.08 0.22 12.55
C ASP A 123 -16.52 -0.01 12.06
N LEU A 124 -16.72 -1.08 11.29
CA LEU A 124 -18.03 -1.55 10.85
C LEU A 124 -18.42 -2.76 11.69
N ASP A 125 -19.38 -2.56 12.58
CA ASP A 125 -19.95 -3.64 13.37
C ASP A 125 -20.93 -4.42 12.49
N LEU A 126 -20.52 -5.61 12.04
CA LEU A 126 -21.37 -6.51 11.28
C LEU A 126 -22.11 -7.41 12.27
N ASP A 127 -23.34 -7.04 12.62
CA ASP A 127 -24.25 -7.93 13.35
C ASP A 127 -24.68 -9.09 12.42
N VAL A 128 -23.86 -10.15 12.39
CA VAL A 128 -24.16 -11.36 11.63
C VAL A 128 -25.14 -12.19 12.45
N LYS A 129 -26.44 -11.96 12.27
CA LYS A 129 -27.46 -12.88 12.79
C LYS A 129 -27.39 -14.20 12.03
N PRO A 130 -27.17 -15.34 12.71
CA PRO A 130 -27.21 -16.63 12.04
C PRO A 130 -28.61 -16.84 11.44
N LYS A 131 -28.64 -17.26 10.18
CA LYS A 131 -29.88 -17.71 9.53
C LYS A 131 -30.35 -18.95 10.29
N LYS A 132 -31.52 -18.87 10.93
CA LYS A 132 -32.24 -20.03 11.45
C LYS A 132 -32.67 -20.94 10.31
#